data_AF-A0A947BN80-F1
#
_entry.id   AF-A0A947BN80-F1
#
_cell.length_a   1.000
_cell.length_b   1.000
_cell.length_c   1.000
_cell.angle_alpha   90.00
_cell.angle_beta   90.00
_cell.angle_gamma   90.00
#
_symmetry.space_group_name_H-M   'P 1'
#
loop_
_entity.id
_entity.type
_entity.pdbx_description
1 polymer ?
#
loop_
_entity_poly.entity_id
_entity_poly.type
_entity_poly.pdbx_seq_one_letter_code
_entity_poly.pdbx_strand_id
1 'polypeptide(L)' 'MATTETYNYKVVRQFSIMTIVWGLVGMSVGVLIAAQLAWPVLNFDIPYLTFSRLRPLHTNAVIFAFGGCALFATSYY' A
#
# COMPACT_ATOMS: atom_id res chain seq x y z
N MET A 1 7.51 0.12 43.96
CA MET A 1 6.42 0.31 42.97
C MET A 1 6.78 -0.57 41.78
N ALA A 2 6.04 -1.65 41.54
CA ALA A 2 6.34 -2.55 40.43
C ALA A 2 6.07 -1.82 39.12
N THR A 3 7.09 -1.65 38.28
CA THR A 3 6.93 -1.13 36.92
C THR A 3 6.21 -2.21 36.12
N THR A 4 5.00 -1.92 35.65
CA THR A 4 4.31 -2.82 34.73
C THR A 4 5.08 -2.84 33.42
N GLU A 5 5.66 -3.98 33.08
CA GLU A 5 6.28 -4.21 31.77
C GLU A 5 5.17 -4.22 30.70
N THR A 6 4.97 -3.08 30.02
CA THR A 6 3.95 -2.92 28.97
C THR A 6 4.59 -2.83 27.59
N TYR A 7 4.07 -3.61 26.63
CA TYR A 7 4.50 -3.55 25.24
C TYR A 7 4.23 -2.18 24.59
N ASN A 8 5.13 -1.75 23.71
CA ASN A 8 4.98 -0.51 22.96
C ASN A 8 4.07 -0.70 21.73
N TYR A 9 2.77 -0.48 21.91
CA TYR A 9 1.79 -0.59 20.82
C TYR A 9 1.65 0.66 19.94
N LYS A 10 2.43 1.73 20.18
CA LYS A 10 2.35 2.95 19.37
C LYS A 10 2.71 2.66 17.91
N VAL A 11 3.81 1.94 17.70
CA VAL A 11 4.34 1.62 16.37
C VAL A 11 3.45 0.60 15.66
N VAL A 12 2.95 -0.41 16.38
CA VAL A 12 1.97 -1.38 15.87
C VAL A 12 0.74 -0.66 15.32
N ARG A 13 0.14 0.24 16.12
CA ARG A 13 -1.06 0.98 15.70
C ARG A 13 -0.81 1.83 14.45
N GLN A 14 0.35 2.49 14.36
CA GLN A 14 0.72 3.29 13.20
C GLN A 14 0.83 2.41 11.94
N PHE A 15 1.55 1.28 12.02
CA PHE A 15 1.68 0.38 10.88
C PHE A 15 0.35 -0.29 10.52
N SER A 16 -0.50 -0.67 11.48
CA SER A 16 -1.83 -1.21 11.18
C SER A 16 -2.70 -0.24 10.38
N ILE A 17 -2.69 1.05 10.74
CA ILE A 17 -3.43 2.08 10.00
C ILE A 17 -2.81 2.26 8.59
N MET A 18 -1.48 2.35 8.51
CA MET A 18 -0.80 2.52 7.23
C MET A 18 -0.97 1.32 6.29
N THR A 19 -1.09 0.10 6.83
CA THR A 19 -1.44 -1.09 6.04
C THR A 19 -2.78 -0.90 5.34
N ILE A 20 -3.81 -0.42 6.03
CA ILE A 20 -5.13 -0.20 5.41
C ILE A 20 -5.04 0.88 4.33
N VAL A 21 -4.35 1.98 4.62
CA VAL A 21 -4.16 3.10 3.66
C VAL A 21 -3.46 2.62 2.39
N TRP A 22 -2.32 1.93 2.52
CA TRP A 22 -1.58 1.42 1.38
C TRP A 22 -2.29 0.28 0.66
N GLY A 23 -3.08 -0.53 1.37
CA GLY A 23 -3.96 -1.53 0.77
C GLY A 23 -4.98 -0.88 -0.16
N LEU A 24 -5.64 0.19 0.31
CA LEU A 24 -6.60 0.93 -0.51
C LEU A 24 -5.93 1.58 -1.73
N VAL A 25 -4.80 2.27 -1.54
CA VAL A 25 -4.06 2.93 -2.63
C VAL A 25 -3.55 1.90 -3.64
N GLY A 26 -2.86 0.85 -3.19
CA GLY A 26 -2.27 -0.16 -4.06
C GLY A 26 -3.32 -0.91 -4.88
N MET A 27 -4.42 -1.33 -4.25
CA MET A 27 -5.51 -2.03 -4.95
C MET A 27 -6.26 -1.10 -5.91
N SER A 28 -6.48 0.16 -5.56
CA SER A 28 -7.15 1.14 -6.44
C SER A 28 -6.33 1.43 -7.69
N VAL A 29 -5.00 1.60 -7.56
CA VAL A 29 -4.11 1.74 -8.72
C VAL A 29 -4.12 0.44 -9.56
N GLY A 30 -4.24 -0.72 -8.92
CA GLY A 30 -4.41 -2.02 -9.58
C GLY A 30 -5.66 -2.07 -10.48
N VAL A 31 -6.79 -1.58 -9.97
CA VAL A 31 -8.04 -1.48 -10.74
C VAL A 31 -7.88 -0.49 -11.91
N LEU A 32 -7.22 0.64 -11.69
CA LEU A 32 -6.97 1.63 -12.73
C LEU A 32 -6.10 1.04 -13.87
N ILE A 33 -4.99 0.38 -13.56
CA ILE A 33 -4.13 -0.23 -14.60
C ILE A 33 -4.82 -1.43 -15.29
N ALA A 34 -5.70 -2.16 -14.59
CA ALA A 34 -6.53 -3.19 -15.22
C ALA A 34 -7.52 -2.56 -16.21
N ALA A 35 -8.13 -1.43 -15.85
CA ALA A 35 -9.02 -0.68 -16.74
C ALA A 35 -8.28 -0.11 -17.96
N GLN A 36 -7.00 0.27 -17.82
CA GLN A 36 -6.16 0.70 -18.96
C GLN A 36 -5.86 -0.43 -19.96
N LEU A 37 -5.82 -1.69 -19.51
CA LEU A 37 -5.70 -2.84 -20.41
C LEU A 37 -7.01 -3.11 -21.16
N ALA A 38 -8.16 -2.91 -20.51
CA ALA A 38 -9.47 -3.07 -21.14
C ALA A 38 -9.81 -1.92 -22.10
N TRP A 39 -9.47 -0.69 -21.71
CA TRP A 39 -9.76 0.54 -22.46
C TRP A 39 -8.51 1.43 -22.51
N PRO A 40 -7.72 1.35 -23.60
CA PRO A 40 -6.47 2.10 -23.73
C PRO A 40 -6.61 3.62 -23.63
N VAL A 41 -7.80 4.18 -23.87
CA VAL A 41 -8.09 5.61 -23.74
C VAL A 41 -7.89 6.14 -22.30
N LEU A 42 -7.95 5.27 -21.29
CA LEU A 42 -7.66 5.62 -19.88
C LEU A 42 -6.16 5.86 -19.59
N ASN A 43 -5.27 5.81 -20.59
CA ASN A 43 -3.92 6.33 -20.45
C ASN A 43 -3.88 7.87 -20.50
N PHE A 44 -4.97 8.51 -20.94
CA PHE A 44 -5.17 9.96 -20.99
C PHE A 44 -4.11 10.76 -21.77
N ASP A 45 -3.24 10.09 -22.53
CA ASP A 45 -2.06 10.66 -23.18
C ASP A 45 -1.15 11.49 -22.25
N ILE A 46 -1.23 11.22 -20.94
CA ILE A 46 -0.41 11.88 -19.91
C ILE A 46 0.72 10.93 -19.50
N PRO A 47 1.99 11.38 -19.54
CA PRO A 47 3.13 10.50 -19.31
C PRO A 47 3.20 9.93 -17.89
N TYR A 48 2.54 10.54 -16.90
CA TYR A 48 2.50 10.02 -15.52
C TYR A 48 1.44 8.95 -15.29
N LEU A 49 0.38 8.95 -16.10
CA LEU A 49 -0.75 8.03 -15.96
C LEU A 49 -0.65 6.85 -16.92
N THR A 50 0.43 6.70 -17.68
CA THR A 50 0.59 5.59 -18.61
C THR A 50 0.78 4.26 -17.87
N PHE A 51 0.15 3.19 -18.38
CA PHE A 51 0.22 1.83 -17.84
C PHE A 51 1.64 1.35 -17.50
N SER A 52 2.61 1.65 -18.38
CA SER A 52 4.01 1.26 -18.21
C SER A 52 4.67 1.83 -16.95
N ARG A 53 4.23 3.01 -16.48
CA ARG A 53 4.75 3.65 -15.26
C ARG A 53 3.90 3.34 -14.03
N LEU A 54 2.59 3.23 -14.19
CA LEU A 54 1.69 2.91 -13.08
C LEU A 54 1.80 1.46 -12.62
N ARG A 55 2.20 0.51 -13.49
CA ARG A 55 2.37 -0.89 -13.10
C ARG A 55 3.49 -1.09 -12.05
N PRO A 56 4.74 -0.59 -12.24
CA PRO A 56 5.75 -0.62 -11.20
C PRO A 56 5.33 0.11 -9.91
N LEU A 57 4.56 1.20 -10.03
CA LEU A 57 4.00 1.90 -8.86
C LEU A 57 3.02 1.01 -8.09
N HIS A 58 2.06 0.38 -8.77
CA HIS A 58 1.12 -0.57 -8.20
C HIS A 58 1.83 -1.72 -7.49
N THR A 59 2.79 -2.36 -8.16
CA THR A 59 3.52 -3.50 -7.59
C THR A 59 4.29 -3.12 -6.34
N ASN A 60 5.00 -1.98 -6.32
CA ASN A 60 5.70 -1.52 -5.12
C ASN A 60 4.74 -1.11 -3.99
N ALA A 61 3.63 -0.44 -4.33
CA ALA A 61 2.62 -0.04 -3.35
C ALA A 61 1.95 -1.26 -2.69
N VAL A 62 1.63 -2.30 -3.45
CA VAL A 62 1.01 -3.52 -2.90
C VAL A 62 2.02 -4.38 -2.14
N ILE A 63 3.24 -4.57 -2.66
CA ILE A 63 4.22 -5.46 -2.02
C ILE A 63 4.89 -4.77 -0.83
N PHE A 64 5.55 -3.64 -1.05
CA PHE A 64 6.40 -3.04 -0.01
C PHE A 64 5.65 -2.09 0.89
N ALA A 65 4.70 -1.31 0.37
CA ALA A 65 3.95 -0.39 1.21
C ALA A 65 2.87 -1.14 2.00
N PHE A 66 1.93 -1.81 1.32
CA PHE A 66 0.89 -2.61 1.96
C PHE A 66 1.48 -3.84 2.68
N GLY A 67 2.14 -4.75 1.94
CA GLY A 67 2.70 -5.96 2.52
C GLY A 67 3.78 -5.68 3.57
N GLY A 68 4.64 -4.67 3.35
CA GLY A 68 5.64 -4.27 4.34
C GLY A 68 5.02 -3.70 5.62
N CYS A 69 4.03 -2.79 5.52
CA CYS A 69 3.35 -2.30 6.71
C CYS A 69 2.60 -3.42 7.45
N ALA A 70 2.02 -4.38 6.72
CA ALA A 70 1.38 -5.54 7.32
C ALA A 70 2.38 -6.37 8.13
N LEU A 71 3.54 -6.68 7.55
CA LEU A 71 4.61 -7.42 8.21
C LEU A 71 5.18 -6.67 9.42
N PHE A 72 5.39 -5.35 9.34
CA PHE A 72 5.84 -4.57 10.49
C PHE A 72 4.80 -4.58 11.63
N ALA A 73 3.51 -4.40 11.31
CA ALA A 73 2.46 -4.42 12.33
C ALA A 73 2.36 -5.78 13.02
N THR A 74 2.40 -6.88 12.26
CA THR A 74 2.23 -8.24 12.80
C THR A 74 3.47 -8.79 13.50
N SER A 75 4.68 -8.35 13.11
CA SER A 75 5.92 -8.78 13.76
C SER A 75 6.24 -7.99 15.04
N TYR A 76 5.79 -6.74 15.15
CA TYR A 76 5.96 -5.92 16.35
C TYR A 76 4.89 -6.14 17.42
N TYR A 77 3.78 -6.77 17.07
CA TYR A 77 2.72 -7.14 18.00
C TYR A 77 2.95 -8.54 18.56
#